data_AF-C5LQ79-F1
#
_entry.id   AF-C5LQ79-F1
#
_cell.length_a   1.000
_cell.length_b   1.000
_cell.length_c   1.000
_cell.angle_alpha   90.00
_cell.angle_beta   90.00
_cell.angle_gamma   90.00
#
_symmetry.space_group_name_H-M   'P 1'
#
loop_
_entity.id
_entity.type
_entity.pdbx_description
1 polymer ?
#
loop_
_entity_poly.entity_id
_entity_poly.type
_entity_poly.pdbx_seq_one_letter_code
_entity_poly.pdbx_strand_id
1 'polypeptide(L)'
;MHAPFQLLVCLFTARLAWSYQPPSVTWTNLLSEKDATTYVNSMPIGNGGLAANVFVDNKDEREPVVGILISDQRAWNEAGEIMKVGEVTYHFSPSPWTSGSKTTLKQ
;
A
#
# COMPACT_ATOMS: atom_id res chain seq x y z
N MET A 1 -7.23 37.96 36.20
CA MET A 1 -6.84 38.22 34.80
C MET A 1 -5.81 37.15 34.38
N HIS A 2 -6.24 35.97 33.91
CA HIS A 2 -5.32 34.87 33.50
C HIS A 2 -5.82 34.08 32.26
N ALA A 3 -6.84 34.59 31.54
CA ALA A 3 -7.47 33.88 30.43
C ALA A 3 -6.80 33.97 29.03
N PRO A 4 -5.88 34.92 28.70
CA PRO A 4 -5.44 35.05 27.31
C PRO A 4 -4.37 34.03 26.88
N PHE A 5 -3.67 33.40 27.82
CA PHE A 5 -2.54 32.51 27.48
C PHE A 5 -2.98 31.06 27.17
N GLN A 6 -4.04 30.56 27.82
CA GLN A 6 -4.52 29.19 27.59
C GLN A 6 -5.23 29.02 26.23
N LEU A 7 -5.91 30.05 25.74
CA LEU A 7 -6.60 30.01 24.44
C LEU A 7 -5.60 29.93 23.26
N LEU A 8 -4.44 30.58 23.40
CA LEU A 8 -3.40 30.62 22.36
C LEU A 8 -2.72 29.25 22.17
N VAL A 9 -2.53 28.49 23.25
CA VAL A 9 -1.91 27.14 23.21
C VAL A 9 -2.83 26.11 22.55
N CYS A 10 -4.15 26.18 22.77
CA CYS A 10 -5.11 25.30 22.10
C CYS A 10 -5.23 25.60 20.58
N LEU A 11 -5.14 26.86 20.18
CA LEU A 11 -5.18 27.25 18.76
C LEU A 11 -3.89 26.88 17.99
N PHE A 12 -2.74 26.86 18.65
CA PHE A 12 -1.47 26.44 18.03
C PHE A 12 -1.36 24.92 17.84
N THR A 13 -1.85 24.13 18.80
CA THR A 13 -1.86 22.66 18.70
C THR A 13 -2.87 22.15 17.66
N ALA A 14 -4.00 22.83 17.49
CA ALA A 14 -5.00 22.48 16.48
C ALA A 14 -4.52 22.71 15.02
N ARG A 15 -3.60 23.65 14.77
CA ARG A 15 -3.07 23.91 13.40
C ARG A 15 -2.09 22.85 12.91
N LEU A 16 -1.37 22.17 13.80
CA LEU A 16 -0.39 21.14 13.43
C LEU A 16 -1.04 19.79 13.06
N ALA A 17 -2.26 19.53 13.53
CA ALA A 17 -2.98 18.29 13.23
C ALA A 17 -3.63 18.28 11.83
N TRP A 18 -3.74 19.42 11.14
CA TRP A 18 -4.51 19.55 9.89
C TRP A 18 -3.68 19.43 8.61
N SER A 19 -2.35 19.25 8.70
CA SER A 19 -1.49 19.13 7.52
C SER A 19 -0.97 17.72 7.25
N TYR A 20 -1.60 16.67 7.81
CA TYR A 20 -1.28 15.31 7.41
C TYR A 20 -1.85 15.04 6.03
N GLN A 21 -1.02 15.21 4.99
CA GLN A 21 -1.28 14.59 3.70
C GLN A 21 -0.76 13.15 3.77
N PRO A 22 -1.63 12.13 3.60
CA PRO A 22 -1.14 10.77 3.47
C PRO A 22 -0.18 10.71 2.27
N PRO A 23 0.96 10.02 2.38
CA PRO A 23 1.85 9.86 1.24
C PRO A 23 1.09 9.21 0.08
N SER A 24 1.02 9.93 -1.05
CA SER A 24 0.44 9.39 -2.29
C SER A 24 1.54 8.67 -3.06
N VAL A 25 1.36 7.37 -3.26
CA VAL A 25 2.27 6.54 -4.06
C VAL A 25 1.54 6.15 -5.34
N THR A 26 2.14 6.43 -6.49
CA THR A 26 1.61 6.05 -7.80
C THR A 26 2.59 5.09 -8.48
N TRP A 27 2.11 3.91 -8.85
CA TRP A 27 2.87 2.96 -9.66
C TRP A 27 2.83 3.37 -11.12
N THR A 28 3.99 3.64 -11.70
CA THR A 28 4.11 4.01 -13.11
C THR A 28 4.41 2.82 -14.01
N ASN A 29 5.14 1.81 -13.50
CA ASN A 29 5.47 0.60 -14.25
C ASN A 29 5.48 -0.63 -13.32
N LEU A 30 5.03 -1.77 -13.83
CA LEU A 30 5.26 -3.10 -13.25
C LEU A 30 6.03 -3.91 -14.30
N LEU A 31 7.06 -4.66 -13.88
CA LEU A 31 7.64 -5.66 -14.77
C LEU A 31 6.59 -6.77 -15.00
N SER A 32 6.65 -7.44 -16.15
CA SER A 32 5.75 -8.56 -16.43
C SER A 32 5.97 -9.69 -15.40
N GLU A 33 4.91 -10.12 -14.72
CA GLU A 33 4.96 -11.24 -13.76
C GLU A 33 4.88 -12.63 -14.40
N LYS A 34 4.67 -12.71 -15.73
CA LYS A 34 4.48 -13.97 -16.48
C LYS A 34 5.53 -15.05 -16.18
N ASP A 35 6.76 -14.64 -15.88
CA ASP A 35 7.90 -15.54 -15.59
C ASP A 35 8.57 -15.22 -14.23
N ALA A 36 7.97 -14.37 -13.40
CA ALA A 36 8.57 -13.93 -12.13
C ALA A 36 8.33 -14.96 -11.02
N THR A 37 9.34 -15.20 -10.18
CA THR A 37 9.15 -15.86 -8.89
C THR A 37 8.23 -15.01 -8.01
N THR A 38 7.58 -15.61 -7.02
CA THR A 38 6.43 -14.99 -6.33
C THR A 38 6.73 -13.58 -5.78
N TYR A 39 5.86 -12.61 -6.09
CA TYR A 39 5.82 -11.26 -5.49
C TYR A 39 7.01 -10.31 -5.74
N VAL A 40 7.90 -10.57 -6.72
CA VAL A 40 9.05 -9.67 -6.98
C VAL A 40 8.65 -8.27 -7.40
N ASN A 41 7.47 -8.11 -8.03
CA ASN A 41 6.92 -6.81 -8.41
C ASN A 41 5.95 -6.24 -7.38
N SER A 42 5.91 -6.81 -6.17
CA SER A 42 5.07 -6.29 -5.09
C SER A 42 5.66 -5.01 -4.49
N MET A 43 4.79 -4.05 -4.20
CA MET A 43 5.17 -2.80 -3.57
C MET A 43 5.11 -2.93 -2.04
N PRO A 44 6.23 -2.70 -1.34
CA PRO A 44 6.21 -2.59 0.11
C PRO A 44 5.57 -1.25 0.53
N ILE A 45 4.58 -1.32 1.41
CA ILE A 45 4.01 -0.19 2.14
C ILE A 45 4.04 -0.48 3.64
N GLY A 46 4.10 0.55 4.48
CA GLY A 46 4.09 0.34 5.93
C GLY A 46 4.17 1.62 6.75
N ASN A 47 3.85 1.51 8.03
CA ASN A 47 3.88 2.62 8.99
C ASN A 47 4.79 2.34 10.20
N GLY A 48 5.66 1.33 10.10
CA GLY A 48 6.55 0.89 11.17
C GLY A 48 5.94 -0.16 12.10
N GLY A 49 4.62 -0.19 12.29
CA GLY A 49 3.94 -1.26 13.05
C GLY A 49 3.41 -2.38 12.17
N LEU A 50 2.80 -2.00 11.05
CA LEU A 50 2.31 -2.88 10.02
C LEU A 50 3.07 -2.61 8.72
N ALA A 51 3.28 -3.67 7.95
CA ALA A 51 3.77 -3.62 6.59
C ALA A 51 2.84 -4.44 5.69
N ALA A 52 2.80 -4.11 4.41
CA ALA A 52 2.12 -4.92 3.42
C ALA A 52 2.87 -4.91 2.10
N ASN A 53 2.74 -6.00 1.35
CA ASN A 53 3.13 -6.10 -0.04
C ASN A 53 1.87 -6.05 -0.89
N VAL A 54 1.74 -5.01 -1.73
CA VAL A 54 0.62 -4.86 -2.68
C VAL A 54 1.09 -5.29 -4.05
N PHE A 55 0.34 -6.16 -4.72
CA PHE A 55 0.67 -6.68 -6.05
C PHE A 55 -0.59 -6.92 -6.88
N VAL A 56 -0.42 -7.05 -8.19
CA VAL A 56 -1.48 -7.47 -9.10
C VAL A 56 -1.17 -8.91 -9.50
N ASP A 57 -1.97 -9.87 -9.02
CA ASP A 57 -1.88 -11.24 -9.52
C ASP A 57 -2.59 -11.30 -10.88
N ASN A 58 -1.80 -11.52 -11.93
CA ASN A 58 -2.26 -11.65 -13.30
C ASN A 58 -2.03 -13.05 -13.87
N LYS A 59 -1.93 -14.09 -13.01
CA LYS A 59 -1.85 -15.48 -13.47
C LYS A 59 -3.01 -15.85 -14.40
N ASP A 60 -4.20 -15.33 -14.11
CA ASP A 60 -5.28 -15.22 -15.09
C ASP A 60 -5.27 -13.81 -15.70
N GLU A 61 -4.73 -13.68 -16.91
CA GLU A 61 -4.66 -12.40 -17.62
C GLU A 61 -6.05 -11.79 -17.92
N ARG A 62 -7.12 -12.58 -17.89
CA ARG A 62 -8.50 -12.12 -18.15
C ARG A 62 -9.18 -11.55 -16.91
N GLU A 63 -8.82 -12.06 -15.75
CA GLU A 63 -9.36 -11.64 -14.46
C GLU A 63 -8.23 -11.38 -13.45
N PRO A 64 -7.42 -10.31 -13.67
CA PRO A 64 -6.42 -9.95 -12.68
C PRO A 64 -7.08 -9.59 -11.34
N VAL A 65 -6.37 -9.84 -10.25
CA VAL A 65 -6.81 -9.46 -8.90
C VAL A 65 -5.73 -8.65 -8.21
N VAL A 66 -6.14 -7.81 -7.25
CA VAL A 66 -5.17 -7.13 -6.37
C VAL A 66 -4.99 -7.97 -5.12
N GLY A 67 -3.75 -8.35 -4.84
CA GLY A 67 -3.36 -9.05 -3.63
C GLY A 67 -2.63 -8.12 -2.65
N ILE A 68 -2.89 -8.32 -1.36
CA ILE A 68 -2.24 -7.61 -0.26
C ILE A 68 -1.78 -8.64 0.78
N LEU A 69 -0.47 -8.85 0.87
CA LEU A 69 0.12 -9.67 1.94
C LEU A 69 0.46 -8.78 3.12
N ILE A 70 -0.12 -9.05 4.29
CA ILE A 70 0.03 -8.25 5.50
C ILE A 70 1.12 -8.86 6.39
N SER A 71 1.96 -8.01 6.97
CA SER A 71 2.95 -8.35 7.99
C SER A 71 2.79 -7.44 9.20
N ASP A 72 2.97 -7.99 10.40
CA ASP A 72 3.09 -7.24 11.65
C ASP A 72 4.54 -7.28 12.12
N GLN A 73 5.07 -6.17 12.63
CA GLN A 73 6.46 -6.10 13.12
C GLN A 73 6.78 -7.10 14.25
N ARG A 74 5.77 -7.69 14.89
CA ARG A 74 5.90 -8.67 15.97
C ARG A 74 5.79 -10.12 15.48
N ALA A 75 5.45 -10.33 14.22
CA ALA A 75 5.25 -11.66 13.66
C ALA A 75 6.52 -12.14 12.95
N TRP A 76 7.28 -12.97 13.66
CA TRP A 76 8.52 -13.57 13.19
C TRP A 76 8.42 -15.08 13.27
N ASN A 77 9.00 -15.78 12.30
CA ASN A 77 9.16 -17.23 12.38
C ASN A 77 10.38 -17.59 13.25
N GLU A 78 10.57 -18.88 13.50
CA GLU A 78 11.67 -19.40 14.32
C GLU A 78 13.06 -19.15 13.70
N ALA A 79 13.12 -18.87 12.39
CA ALA A 79 14.34 -18.50 11.67
C ALA A 79 14.66 -16.99 11.76
N GLY A 80 13.82 -16.18 12.40
CA GLY A 80 14.03 -14.75 12.51
C GLY A 80 13.69 -13.99 11.22
N GLU A 81 12.68 -14.46 10.48
CA GLU A 81 12.15 -13.78 9.29
C GLU A 81 10.74 -13.21 9.56
N ILE A 82 10.44 -12.03 9.00
CA ILE A 82 9.11 -11.41 9.12
C ILE A 82 8.09 -12.27 8.37
N MET A 83 7.02 -12.65 9.06
CA MET A 83 5.96 -13.47 8.50
C MET A 83 4.93 -12.64 7.71
N LYS A 84 4.36 -13.25 6.67
CA LYS A 84 3.08 -12.82 6.10
C LYS A 84 1.98 -13.44 6.95
N VAL A 85 1.27 -12.62 7.72
CA VAL A 85 0.27 -13.07 8.71
C VAL A 85 -1.15 -13.10 8.15
N GLY A 86 -1.35 -12.53 6.96
CA GLY A 86 -2.63 -12.56 6.28
C GLY A 86 -2.50 -12.16 4.81
N GLU A 87 -3.48 -12.57 4.03
CA GLU A 87 -3.63 -12.22 2.63
C GLU A 87 -5.05 -11.68 2.41
N VAL A 88 -5.15 -10.56 1.68
CA VAL A 88 -6.41 -10.01 1.21
C VAL A 88 -6.37 -9.98 -0.31
N THR A 89 -7.35 -10.62 -0.93
CA THR A 89 -7.52 -10.63 -2.39
C THR A 89 -8.75 -9.82 -2.77
N TYR A 90 -8.60 -8.87 -3.67
CA TYR A 90 -9.68 -8.02 -4.15
C TYR A 90 -10.01 -8.33 -5.62
N HIS A 91 -11.26 -8.72 -5.85
CA HIS A 91 -11.83 -8.92 -7.18
C HIS A 91 -12.63 -7.69 -7.58
N PHE A 92 -12.40 -7.20 -8.79
CA PHE A 92 -13.17 -6.07 -9.34
C PHE A 92 -14.24 -6.58 -10.30
N SER A 93 -15.47 -6.10 -10.13
CA SER A 93 -16.57 -6.36 -11.06
C SER A 93 -17.34 -5.06 -11.33
N PRO A 94 -17.24 -4.45 -12.53
CA PRO A 94 -16.46 -4.92 -13.68
C PRO A 94 -14.94 -4.77 -13.47
N SER A 95 -14.16 -5.59 -14.16
CA SER A 95 -12.69 -5.53 -14.13
C SER A 95 -12.18 -4.21 -14.71
N PRO A 96 -11.30 -3.45 -14.02
CA PRO A 96 -10.68 -2.26 -14.58
C PRO A 96 -9.63 -2.59 -15.65
N TRP A 97 -9.20 -3.86 -15.76
CA TRP A 97 -8.15 -4.29 -16.69
C TRP A 97 -8.69 -4.62 -18.09
N THR A 98 -10.00 -4.80 -18.27
CA THR A 98 -10.59 -5.16 -19.57
C THR A 98 -10.69 -3.99 -20.56
N SER A 99 -10.42 -2.75 -20.12
CA SER A 99 -10.75 -1.53 -20.88
C SER A 99 -9.54 -0.65 -21.25
N GLY A 100 -8.30 -1.05 -20.91
CA GLY A 100 -7.11 -0.22 -21.07
C GLY A 100 -6.32 -0.52 -22.34
N SER A 101 -6.28 0.45 -23.28
CA SER A 101 -5.28 0.49 -24.35
C SER A 101 -3.87 0.31 -23.76
N LYS A 102 -3.04 -0.53 -24.39
CA LYS A 102 -1.61 -0.69 -24.04
C LYS A 102 -0.88 0.62 -24.29
N THR A 103 -0.95 1.56 -23.34
CA THR A 103 -0.09 2.75 -23.35
C THR A 103 1.31 2.27 -23.00
N THR A 104 2.11 2.02 -24.03
CA THR A 104 3.56 1.80 -23.87
C THR A 104 4.17 3.10 -23.35
N LEU A 105 4.44 3.16 -22.05
CA LEU A 105 5.32 4.20 -21.51
C LEU A 105 6.72 3.92 -22.04
N LYS A 106 7.16 4.72 -23.00
CA LYS A 106 8.56 4.75 -23.39
C LYS A 106 9.35 5.35 -22.23
N GLN A 107 10.23 4.54 -21.64
CA GLN A 107 11.30 5.00 -20.76
C GLN A 107 12.36 5.74 -21.58
#